data_AF-D6PKF0-F1
#
_entry.id   AF-D6PKF0-F1
#
_cell.length_a   1.000
_cell.length_b   1.000
_cell.length_c   1.000
_cell.angle_alpha   90.00
_cell.angle_beta   90.00
_cell.angle_gamma   90.00
#
_symmetry.space_group_name_H-M   'P 1'
#
loop_
_entity.id
_entity.type
_entity.pdbx_description
1 polymer ?
#
loop_
_entity_poly.entity_id
_entity_poly.type
_entity_poly.pdbx_seq_one_letter_code
_entity_poly.pdbx_strand_id
1 'polypeptide(L)'
;MPDFAPDAFNIWGNFNKDQKKEGHYWAAMEVPVSELRKLVEWVKTADRCENQKGEECVKLRANLMPRTAKSSGNEYLLMALSDAKPRPADSSTADF
;
A
#
# COMPACT_ATOMS: atom_id res chain seq x y z
N MET A 1 -22.90 -4.51 -5.32
CA MET A 1 -21.61 -5.02 -4.80
C MET A 1 -21.54 -4.57 -3.36
N PRO A 2 -21.21 -5.43 -2.38
CA PRO A 2 -21.28 -5.05 -0.97
C PRO A 2 -20.43 -3.80 -0.74
N ASP A 3 -21.01 -2.85 -0.01
CA ASP A 3 -20.57 -1.47 0.22
C ASP A 3 -19.25 -1.41 1.02
N PHE A 4 -18.15 -1.85 0.44
CA PHE A 4 -16.84 -1.48 0.96
C PHE A 4 -16.68 0.02 0.74
N ALA A 5 -16.56 0.77 1.83
CA ALA A 5 -16.20 2.19 1.76
C ALA A 5 -14.96 2.32 0.85
N PRO A 6 -14.94 3.26 -0.11
CA PRO A 6 -13.77 3.50 -0.93
C PRO A 6 -12.57 3.82 -0.04
N ASP A 7 -11.37 3.43 -0.48
CA ASP A 7 -10.13 3.79 0.22
C ASP A 7 -9.92 5.32 0.18
N ALA A 8 -9.35 5.88 1.25
CA ALA A 8 -9.14 7.32 1.39
C ALA A 8 -8.20 7.86 0.32
N PHE A 9 -7.24 7.03 -0.11
CA PHE A 9 -6.35 7.25 -1.25
C PHE A 9 -5.92 5.89 -1.81
N ASN A 10 -5.44 5.88 -3.05
CA ASN A 10 -4.88 4.70 -3.70
C ASN A 10 -3.60 5.04 -4.47
N ILE A 11 -2.50 4.38 -4.11
CA ILE A 11 -1.22 4.51 -4.81
C ILE A 11 -0.87 3.15 -5.41
N TRP A 12 -0.48 3.16 -6.69
CA TRP A 12 -0.09 1.97 -7.43
C TRP A 12 1.35 2.09 -7.89
N GLY A 13 2.08 0.97 -7.85
CA GLY A 13 3.46 0.93 -8.30
C GLY A 13 3.81 -0.41 -8.97
N ASN A 14 4.55 -0.34 -10.08
CA ASN A 14 5.12 -1.51 -10.73
C ASN A 14 6.59 -1.64 -10.34
N PHE A 15 6.93 -2.79 -9.79
CA PHE A 15 8.28 -3.15 -9.36
C PHE A 15 8.84 -4.17 -10.34
N ASN A 16 9.76 -3.72 -11.18
CA ASN A 16 10.43 -4.54 -12.18
C ASN A 16 11.66 -5.21 -11.55
N LYS A 17 11.98 -6.42 -12.00
CA LYS A 17 13.23 -7.08 -11.59
C LYS A 17 14.43 -6.23 -12.01
N ASP A 18 15.39 -6.08 -11.09
CA ASP A 18 16.68 -5.48 -11.38
C ASP A 18 17.52 -6.47 -12.19
N GLN A 19 18.00 -6.03 -13.36
CA GLN A 19 18.83 -6.86 -14.24
C GLN A 19 20.28 -6.96 -13.77
N LYS A 20 20.74 -6.02 -12.91
CA LYS A 20 22.12 -5.94 -12.44
C LYS A 20 22.33 -6.67 -11.12
N LYS A 21 21.28 -6.88 -10.33
CA LYS A 21 21.38 -7.47 -9.00
C LYS A 21 20.26 -8.47 -8.74
N GLU A 22 20.63 -9.72 -8.58
CA GLU A 22 19.67 -10.81 -8.34
C GLU A 22 18.84 -10.57 -7.07
N GLY A 23 17.55 -10.92 -7.14
CA GLY A 23 16.60 -10.74 -6.04
C GLY A 23 16.16 -9.30 -5.78
N HIS A 24 16.67 -8.31 -6.53
CA HIS A 24 16.31 -6.90 -6.35
C HIS A 24 15.23 -6.48 -7.34
N TYR A 25 14.47 -5.47 -6.93
CA TYR A 25 13.43 -4.85 -7.75
C TYR A 25 13.62 -3.34 -7.73
N TRP A 26 13.24 -2.68 -8.82
CA TRP A 26 13.20 -1.23 -8.92
C TRP A 26 11.83 -0.78 -9.44
N ALA A 27 11.42 0.42 -9.05
CA ALA A 27 10.17 1.01 -9.51
C ALA A 27 10.39 2.48 -9.88
N ALA A 28 9.78 2.89 -11.00
CA ALA A 28 9.48 4.28 -11.28
C ALA A 28 7.96 4.41 -11.25
N MET A 29 7.45 5.19 -10.29
CA MET A 29 6.02 5.30 -10.04
C MET A 29 5.50 6.64 -10.54
N GLU A 30 4.43 6.61 -11.33
CA GLU A 30 3.64 7.78 -11.69
C GLU A 30 2.45 7.85 -10.74
N VAL A 31 2.53 8.71 -9.74
CA VAL A 31 1.46 8.87 -8.75
C VAL A 31 0.65 10.11 -9.09
N PRO A 32 -0.68 10.00 -9.29
CA PRO A 32 -1.53 11.15 -9.52
C PRO A 32 -1.45 12.13 -8.36
N VAL A 33 -1.26 13.42 -8.68
CA VAL A 33 -1.19 14.50 -7.67
C VAL A 33 -2.47 14.55 -6.81
N SER A 34 -3.62 14.18 -7.37
CA SER A 34 -4.89 14.07 -6.63
C SER A 34 -4.84 13.06 -5.50
N GLU A 35 -4.18 11.92 -5.69
CA GLU A 35 -4.03 10.89 -4.66
C GLU A 35 -3.03 11.33 -3.58
N LEU A 36 -1.98 12.07 -3.95
CA LEU A 36 -1.07 12.68 -2.98
C LEU A 36 -1.79 13.71 -2.10
N ARG A 37 -2.69 14.53 -2.66
CA ARG A 37 -3.51 15.47 -1.88
C ARG A 37 -4.43 14.73 -0.91
N LYS A 38 -5.08 13.65 -1.35
CA LYS A 38 -5.91 12.82 -0.46
C LYS A 38 -5.11 12.21 0.69
N LEU A 39 -3.91 11.70 0.42
CA LEU A 39 -3.00 11.19 1.45
C LEU A 39 -2.67 12.25 2.50
N VAL A 40 -2.37 13.49 2.07
CA VAL A 40 -2.07 14.62 2.97
C VAL A 40 -3.27 15.04 3.81
N GLU A 41 -4.48 14.97 3.27
CA GLU A 41 -5.68 15.24 4.07
C GLU A 41 -5.97 14.10 5.06
N TRP A 42 -5.88 12.85 4.61
CA TRP A 42 -6.13 11.67 5.43
C TRP A 42 -5.16 11.58 6.62
N VAL A 43 -3.87 11.87 6.42
CA VAL A 43 -2.87 11.76 7.51
C VAL A 43 -3.15 12.73 8.66
N LYS A 44 -3.93 13.80 8.46
CA LYS A 44 -4.29 14.73 9.54
C LYS A 44 -5.20 14.10 10.59
N THR A 45 -6.01 13.12 10.20
CA THR A 45 -7.01 12.47 11.06
C THR A 45 -6.74 10.99 11.30
N ALA A 46 -5.72 10.42 10.66
CA ALA A 46 -5.36 9.02 10.81
C ALA A 46 -4.77 8.71 12.20
N ASP A 47 -5.09 7.53 12.73
CA ASP A 47 -4.55 7.05 14.00
C ASP A 47 -3.02 6.94 13.98
N ARG A 48 -2.41 7.41 15.07
CA ARG A 48 -0.95 7.42 15.24
C ARG A 48 -0.45 6.11 15.82
N CYS A 49 0.74 5.70 15.39
CA CYS A 49 1.51 4.64 16.01
C CYS A 49 2.99 5.02 16.03
N GLU A 50 3.78 4.38 16.89
CA GLU A 50 5.23 4.53 16.88
C GLU A 50 5.89 3.38 16.12
N ASN A 51 6.96 3.67 15.39
CA ASN A 51 7.80 2.63 14.80
C ASN A 51 8.88 2.15 15.78
N GLN A 52 9.71 1.18 15.36
CA GLN A 52 10.78 0.61 16.19
C GLN A 52 11.86 1.63 16.63
N LYS A 53 11.90 2.81 16.00
CA LYS A 53 12.82 3.90 16.33
C LYS A 53 12.15 4.98 17.20
N GLY A 54 10.88 4.81 17.57
CA GLY A 54 10.10 5.79 18.33
C GLY A 54 9.59 6.96 17.50
N GLU A 55 9.56 6.86 16.17
CA GLU A 55 9.06 7.93 15.29
C GLU A 55 7.54 7.82 15.12
N GLU A 56 6.84 8.95 15.17
CA GLU A 56 5.40 9.03 14.92
C GLU A 56 5.07 8.64 13.46
N CYS A 57 4.18 7.66 13.33
CA CYS A 57 3.82 7.03 12.06
C CYS A 57 2.31 6.82 11.95
N VAL A 58 1.87 6.40 10.77
CA VAL A 58 0.52 5.89 10.51
C VAL A 58 0.61 4.51 9.87
N LYS A 59 -0.40 3.66 10.08
CA LYS A 59 -0.46 2.35 9.43
C LYS A 59 -1.05 2.47 8.03
N LEU A 60 -0.36 1.88 7.06
CA LEU A 60 -0.82 1.76 5.67
C LEU A 60 -1.08 0.29 5.35
N ARG A 61 -2.03 0.04 4.46
CA ARG A 61 -2.23 -1.27 3.85
C ARG A 61 -1.45 -1.32 2.55
N ALA A 62 -0.64 -2.37 2.38
CA ALA A 62 0.05 -2.65 1.13
C ALA A 62 -0.28 -4.08 0.67
N ASN A 63 -0.57 -4.25 -0.62
CA ASN A 63 -0.75 -5.54 -1.25
C ASN A 63 0.20 -5.67 -2.44
N LEU A 64 1.03 -6.71 -2.46
CA LEU A 64 2.03 -6.95 -3.48
C LEU A 64 1.66 -8.20 -4.26
N MET A 65 1.45 -8.07 -5.57
CA MET A 65 0.90 -9.12 -6.42
C MET A 65 1.84 -9.41 -7.58
N PRO A 66 2.24 -10.68 -7.81
CA PRO A 66 2.99 -11.03 -9.01
C PRO A 66 2.12 -10.87 -10.27
N ARG A 67 2.74 -10.33 -11.32
CA ARG A 67 2.12 -10.06 -12.62
C ARG A 67 3.11 -10.33 -13.74
N THR A 68 2.56 -10.58 -14.94
CA THR A 68 3.32 -10.74 -16.18
C THR A 68 2.82 -9.70 -17.18
N ALA A 69 3.74 -8.90 -17.72
CA ALA A 69 3.40 -7.87 -18.68
C ALA A 69 2.89 -8.51 -19.98
N LYS A 70 1.68 -8.15 -20.41
CA LYS A 70 1.05 -8.77 -21.60
C LYS A 70 1.84 -8.56 -22.89
N SER A 71 2.56 -7.45 -23.00
CA SER A 71 3.31 -7.06 -24.20
C SER A 71 4.69 -7.72 -24.30
N SER A 72 5.43 -7.81 -23.20
CA SER A 72 6.83 -8.26 -23.20
C SER A 72 7.05 -9.61 -22.53
N GLY A 73 6.06 -10.15 -21.82
CA GLY A 73 6.22 -11.36 -21.00
C GLY A 73 7.05 -11.14 -19.73
N ASN A 74 7.50 -9.91 -19.45
CA ASN A 74 8.32 -9.62 -18.28
C ASN A 74 7.52 -9.80 -17.00
N GLU A 75 8.08 -10.52 -16.03
CA GLU A 75 7.53 -10.64 -14.69
C GLU A 75 7.86 -9.40 -13.86
N TYR A 76 6.86 -8.91 -13.12
CA TYR A 76 6.98 -7.77 -12.22
C TYR A 76 6.03 -7.94 -11.03
N LEU A 77 6.24 -7.15 -9.98
CA LEU A 77 5.34 -7.08 -8.83
C LEU A 77 4.50 -5.80 -8.91
N LEU A 78 3.19 -5.92 -8.79
CA LEU A 78 2.27 -4.81 -8.68
C LEU A 78 1.97 -4.55 -7.20
N MET A 79 2.29 -3.35 -6.72
CA MET A 79 1.91 -2.88 -5.40
C MET A 79 0.66 -2.02 -5.47
N ALA A 80 -0.28 -2.27 -4.56
CA ALA A 80 -1.39 -1.38 -4.23
C ALA A 80 -1.23 -0.91 -2.78
N LEU A 81 -1.28 0.39 -2.55
CA LEU A 81 -1.10 1.00 -1.23
C LEU A 81 -2.25 1.96 -0.93
N SER A 82 -2.82 1.85 0.27
CA SER A 82 -4.01 2.58 0.70
C SER A 82 -4.00 2.80 2.22
N ASP A 83 -5.02 3.48 2.74
CA ASP A 83 -5.27 3.54 4.17
C ASP A 83 -5.46 2.13 4.76
N ALA A 84 -4.96 1.94 5.99
CA ALA A 84 -5.22 0.74 6.75
C ALA A 84 -6.61 0.85 7.41
N LYS A 85 -7.55 0.04 6.93
CA LYS A 85 -8.86 -0.11 7.58
C LYS A 85 -8.73 -1.07 8.75
N PRO A 86 -9.42 -0.82 9.89
CA PRO A 86 -9.54 -1.79 10.95
C PRO A 86 -10.06 -3.12 10.38
N ARG A 87 -9.41 -4.24 10.69
CA ARG A 87 -9.93 -5.55 10.31
C ARG A 87 -11.15 -5.84 11.21
N PRO A 88 -12.31 -6.27 10.66
CA PRO A 88 -13.47 -6.63 11.48
C PRO A 88 -13.21 -7.73 12.52
N ALA A 89 -12.10 -8.47 12.41
CA ALA A 89 -11.71 -9.53 13.32
C ALA A 89 -11.00 -9.03 14.60
N ASP A 90 -10.58 -7.77 14.69
CA ASP A 90 -9.99 -7.21 15.93
C ASP A 90 -11.05 -6.71 16.93
N SER A 91 -12.34 -6.89 16.62
CA SER A 91 -13.49 -6.58 17.49
C SER A 91 -14.14 -7.80 18.13
N SER A 92 -13.56 -9.00 18.02
CA SER A 92 -14.03 -10.20 18.71
C SER A 92 -12.97 -10.76 19.67
N THR A 93 -13.17 -10.44 20.96
CA THR A 93 -12.83 -11.24 22.14
C THR A 93 -11.37 -11.70 22.33
N ALA A 94 -10.68 -11.06 23.26
CA ALA A 94 -9.63 -11.68 24.06
C ALA A 94 -10.04 -11.62 25.55
N ASP A 95 -11.05 -12.40 25.91
CA ASP A 95 -11.18 -13.01 27.23
C ASP A 95 -10.74 -14.46 27.07
N PHE A 96 -9.51 -14.79 27.48
CA PHE A 96 -9.08 -16.10 27.95
C PHE A 96 -7.84 -15.93 28.83
#